data_AF-A0A1H6QST9-F1
#
_entry.id   AF-A0A1H6QST9-F1
#
_cell.length_a   1.000
_cell.length_b   1.000
_cell.length_c   1.000
_cell.angle_alpha   90.00
_cell.angle_beta   90.00
_cell.angle_gamma   90.00
#
_symmetry.space_group_name_H-M   'P 1'
#
loop_
_entity.id
_entity.type
_entity.pdbx_description
1 polymer ?
#
loop_
_entity_poly.entity_id
_entity_poly.type
_entity_poly.pdbx_seq_one_letter_code
_entity_poly.pdbx_strand_id
1 'polypeptide(L)'
;MSNVIHLPKPARARPGAESLAALIDCFARHRRVTEDVFWLKENAELLNILECTGTVVPQDALAPLRDFYQTLEQRLGFFPQYYRFLLSVCLDLEDLGLPGDKGEALAHWAAREGLADAEMSDLQRAEARRLMLRRGIDPLPEDTGLTERLHAFIDRSETFAMPNRKAAYELTHIVFYLSEYGRRDPGLSPAALRSLDHAGVLALLDGDCDLLAEICIALRYASASAPAVWEDAVRRSLGRFTIAAGPHAASQDDYHQFFVGNWAGAVSGGAAFGTPLHRGRMGFHLEDQGPRPLRRISQTLYALGDARRGDWVALRPRIFAALDEGEQAVLSEAEASTGQFDTFFAGFARTQLCGVDL
;
A
#
# COMPACT_ATOMS: atom_id res chain seq x y z
N MET A 1 -27.35 -2.42 42.93
CA MET A 1 -27.77 -2.53 41.53
C MET A 1 -26.80 -1.71 40.70
N SER A 2 -25.94 -2.35 39.90
CA SER A 2 -24.94 -1.66 39.08
C SER A 2 -25.56 -1.36 37.72
N ASN A 3 -25.78 -0.08 37.41
CA ASN A 3 -26.23 0.35 36.09
C ASN A 3 -25.05 0.28 35.13
N VAL A 4 -24.97 -0.79 34.35
CA VAL A 4 -24.09 -0.87 33.19
C VAL A 4 -24.68 0.02 32.11
N ILE A 5 -24.06 1.18 31.87
CA ILE A 5 -24.38 2.04 30.74
C ILE A 5 -23.78 1.40 29.50
N HIS A 6 -24.62 0.78 28.68
CA HIS A 6 -24.24 0.38 27.33
C HIS A 6 -24.07 1.64 26.47
N LEU A 7 -22.83 2.07 26.27
CA LEU A 7 -22.49 3.02 25.21
C LEU A 7 -22.70 2.31 23.86
N PRO A 8 -23.62 2.78 23.00
CA PRO A 8 -23.77 2.22 21.67
C PRO A 8 -22.45 2.41 20.91
N LYS A 9 -21.88 1.33 20.37
CA LYS A 9 -20.79 1.44 19.40
C LYS A 9 -21.28 2.36 18.27
N PRO A 10 -20.53 3.41 17.88
CA PRO A 10 -20.90 4.19 16.70
C PRO A 10 -20.99 3.21 15.52
N ALA A 11 -22.15 3.19 14.87
CA ALA A 11 -22.28 2.46 13.61
C ALA A 11 -21.19 2.99 12.67
N ARG A 12 -20.44 2.08 12.04
CA ARG A 12 -19.45 2.44 11.01
C ARG A 12 -20.19 3.23 9.93
N ALA A 13 -20.01 4.55 9.91
CA ALA A 13 -20.63 5.39 8.91
C ALA A 13 -20.03 5.03 7.55
N ARG A 14 -20.87 4.64 6.60
CA ARG A 14 -20.49 4.71 5.19
C ARG A 14 -20.23 6.18 4.89
N PRO A 15 -19.22 6.52 4.07
CA PRO A 15 -19.12 7.88 3.55
C PRO A 15 -20.47 8.21 2.93
N GLY A 16 -20.99 9.40 3.24
CA GLY A 16 -22.09 9.92 2.45
C GLY A 16 -21.61 10.01 0.99
N ALA A 17 -22.50 9.72 0.04
CA ALA A 17 -22.25 9.90 -1.38
C ALA A 17 -21.58 11.26 -1.71
N GLU A 18 -21.94 12.29 -0.94
CA GLU A 18 -21.37 13.64 -1.02
C GLU A 18 -19.87 13.71 -0.64
N SER A 19 -19.43 12.97 0.37
CA SER A 19 -18.02 12.94 0.79
C SER A 19 -17.13 12.30 -0.28
N LEU A 20 -17.61 11.20 -0.88
CA LEU A 20 -16.89 10.53 -1.95
C LEU A 20 -16.83 11.40 -3.22
N ALA A 21 -17.93 12.04 -3.59
CA ALA A 21 -17.95 12.99 -4.72
C ALA A 21 -17.00 14.19 -4.47
N ALA A 22 -16.94 14.70 -3.23
CA ALA A 22 -16.01 15.75 -2.86
C ALA A 22 -14.54 15.32 -2.95
N LEU A 23 -14.23 14.07 -2.57
CA LEU A 23 -12.90 13.49 -2.71
C LEU A 23 -12.47 13.40 -4.18
N ILE A 24 -13.32 12.82 -5.03
CA ILE A 24 -13.05 12.70 -6.47
C ILE A 24 -12.86 14.08 -7.11
N ASP A 25 -13.74 15.05 -6.82
CA ASP A 25 -13.60 16.42 -7.33
C ASP A 25 -12.30 17.10 -6.85
N CYS A 26 -11.92 16.89 -5.58
CA CYS A 26 -10.67 17.39 -5.01
C CYS A 26 -9.44 16.95 -5.80
N PHE A 27 -9.30 15.64 -6.05
CA PHE A 27 -8.16 15.07 -6.76
C PHE A 27 -8.20 15.33 -8.27
N ALA A 28 -9.40 15.39 -8.86
CA ALA A 28 -9.55 15.67 -10.27
C ALA A 28 -9.23 17.14 -10.63
N ARG A 29 -9.61 18.11 -9.77
CA ARG A 29 -9.61 19.53 -10.16
C ARG A 29 -8.85 20.49 -9.24
N HIS A 30 -8.74 20.17 -7.95
CA HIS A 30 -8.36 21.18 -6.97
C HIS A 30 -6.93 21.05 -6.45
N ARG A 31 -6.38 19.83 -6.39
CA ARG A 31 -5.05 19.57 -5.81
C ARG A 31 -3.89 19.82 -6.77
N ARG A 32 -3.95 19.22 -7.95
CA ARG A 32 -2.89 19.26 -8.97
C ARG A 32 -3.47 19.59 -10.34
N VAL A 33 -2.62 20.11 -11.22
CA VAL A 33 -2.96 20.36 -12.62
C VAL A 33 -2.89 19.05 -13.41
N THR A 34 -3.72 18.91 -14.44
CA THR A 34 -3.87 17.64 -15.18
C THR A 34 -2.64 17.20 -15.98
N GLU A 35 -1.69 18.11 -16.18
CA GLU A 35 -0.41 17.89 -16.86
C GLU A 35 0.68 17.35 -15.91
N ASP A 36 0.44 17.36 -14.59
CA ASP A 36 1.38 16.84 -13.60
C ASP A 36 1.31 15.30 -13.54
N VAL A 37 2.46 14.62 -13.60
CA VAL A 37 2.52 13.15 -13.43
C VAL A 37 1.98 12.72 -12.07
N PHE A 38 2.11 13.55 -11.03
CA PHE A 38 1.52 13.26 -9.73
C PHE A 38 0.00 13.33 -9.75
N TRP A 39 -0.62 14.12 -10.65
CA TRP A 39 -2.07 14.08 -10.85
C TRP A 39 -2.50 12.71 -11.39
N LEU A 40 -1.77 12.16 -12.36
CA LEU A 40 -2.03 10.82 -12.90
C LEU A 40 -1.91 9.76 -11.81
N LYS A 41 -0.83 9.80 -11.02
CA LYS A 41 -0.60 8.87 -9.91
C LYS A 41 -1.74 8.93 -8.90
N GLU A 42 -2.05 10.12 -8.38
CA GLU A 42 -3.06 10.30 -7.33
C GLU A 42 -4.46 9.84 -7.78
N ASN A 43 -4.86 10.16 -9.02
CA ASN A 43 -6.16 9.75 -9.55
C ASN A 43 -6.21 8.26 -9.89
N ALA A 44 -5.13 7.68 -10.45
CA ALA A 44 -5.06 6.24 -10.69
C ALA A 44 -5.20 5.45 -9.38
N GLU A 45 -4.51 5.91 -8.33
CA GLU A 45 -4.56 5.28 -7.00
C GLU A 45 -5.96 5.36 -6.38
N LEU A 46 -6.57 6.54 -6.36
CA LEU A 46 -7.93 6.73 -5.85
C LEU A 46 -8.93 5.83 -6.58
N LEU A 47 -8.94 5.88 -7.92
CA LEU A 47 -9.89 5.11 -8.73
C LEU A 47 -9.69 3.61 -8.55
N ASN A 48 -8.45 3.12 -8.58
CA ASN A 48 -8.16 1.70 -8.35
C ASN A 48 -8.60 1.25 -6.95
N ILE A 49 -8.43 2.06 -5.89
CA ILE A 49 -8.92 1.73 -4.55
C ILE A 49 -10.45 1.62 -4.54
N LEU A 50 -11.15 2.58 -5.14
CA LEU A 50 -12.61 2.56 -5.20
C LEU A 50 -13.12 1.32 -5.95
N GLU A 51 -12.46 1.01 -7.07
CA GLU A 51 -12.79 -0.11 -7.95
C GLU A 51 -12.53 -1.45 -7.24
N CYS A 52 -11.32 -1.68 -6.73
CA CYS A 52 -10.94 -2.96 -6.14
C CYS A 52 -11.62 -3.25 -4.80
N THR A 53 -12.10 -2.22 -4.09
CA THR A 53 -12.88 -2.38 -2.85
C THR A 53 -14.38 -2.52 -3.10
N GLY A 54 -14.83 -2.42 -4.36
CA GLY A 54 -16.26 -2.43 -4.70
C GLY A 54 -17.03 -1.25 -4.10
N THR A 55 -16.36 -0.12 -3.90
CA THR A 55 -16.99 1.08 -3.33
C THR A 55 -18.04 1.59 -4.33
N VAL A 56 -19.27 1.78 -3.85
CA VAL A 56 -20.36 2.29 -4.69
C VAL A 56 -20.15 3.78 -4.95
N VAL A 57 -19.75 4.12 -6.18
CA VAL A 57 -19.54 5.49 -6.64
C VAL A 57 -20.83 6.05 -7.24
N PRO A 58 -21.31 7.24 -6.81
CA PRO A 58 -22.44 7.90 -7.46
C PRO A 58 -22.12 8.23 -8.92
N GLN A 59 -23.08 8.02 -9.84
CA GLN A 59 -22.85 8.17 -11.29
C GLN A 59 -22.30 9.56 -11.67
N ASP A 60 -22.77 10.62 -11.02
CA ASP A 60 -22.33 11.99 -11.29
C ASP A 60 -20.99 12.34 -10.61
N ALA A 61 -20.51 11.52 -9.67
CA ALA A 61 -19.25 11.79 -8.96
C ALA A 61 -18.02 11.69 -9.87
N LEU A 62 -18.12 10.93 -10.99
CA LEU A 62 -17.05 10.80 -11.97
C LEU A 62 -17.03 11.94 -13.01
N ALA A 63 -18.04 12.82 -13.01
CA ALA A 63 -18.12 13.94 -13.96
C ALA A 63 -16.84 14.82 -14.03
N PRO A 64 -16.09 15.08 -12.93
CA PRO A 64 -14.83 15.82 -12.98
C PRO A 64 -13.74 15.22 -13.87
N LEU A 65 -13.79 13.92 -14.16
CA LEU A 65 -12.78 13.20 -14.93
C LEU A 65 -13.19 12.95 -16.39
N ARG A 66 -14.40 13.38 -16.80
CA ARG A 66 -14.94 13.12 -18.14
C ARG A 66 -14.11 13.76 -19.25
N ASP A 67 -13.69 15.01 -19.08
CA ASP A 67 -12.89 15.71 -20.09
C ASP A 67 -11.52 15.05 -20.25
N PHE A 68 -10.94 14.57 -19.15
CA PHE A 68 -9.71 13.79 -19.20
C PHE A 68 -9.92 12.48 -19.98
N TYR A 69 -10.97 11.72 -19.66
CA TYR A 69 -11.34 10.48 -20.35
C TYR A 69 -11.50 10.68 -21.87
N GLN A 70 -12.13 11.78 -22.30
CA GLN A 70 -12.34 12.09 -23.71
C GLN A 70 -11.03 12.34 -24.49
N THR A 71 -9.94 12.70 -23.81
CA THR A 71 -8.64 13.03 -24.42
C THR A 71 -7.60 11.91 -24.28
N LEU A 72 -7.98 10.75 -23.73
CA LEU A 72 -7.05 9.67 -23.41
C LEU A 72 -6.28 9.13 -24.62
N GLU A 73 -6.92 8.95 -25.78
CA GLU A 73 -6.24 8.46 -26.99
C GLU A 73 -5.12 9.42 -27.43
N GLN A 74 -5.40 10.73 -27.42
CA GLN A 74 -4.43 11.75 -27.79
C GLN A 74 -3.27 11.78 -26.79
N ARG A 75 -3.58 11.71 -25.49
CA ARG A 75 -2.57 11.69 -24.42
C ARG A 75 -1.70 10.45 -24.48
N LEU A 76 -2.29 9.28 -24.70
CA LEU A 76 -1.56 8.03 -24.79
C LEU A 76 -0.65 8.00 -26.02
N GLY A 77 -1.14 8.49 -27.17
CA GLY A 77 -0.34 8.58 -28.39
C GLY A 77 0.83 9.56 -28.29
N PHE A 78 0.70 10.63 -27.49
CA PHE A 78 1.76 11.64 -27.33
C PHE A 78 2.71 11.34 -26.15
N PHE A 79 2.22 10.73 -25.07
CA PHE A 79 2.97 10.40 -23.86
C PHE A 79 2.94 8.89 -23.54
N PRO A 80 3.44 8.02 -24.43
CA PRO A 80 3.39 6.57 -24.25
C PRO A 80 4.13 6.10 -23.00
N GLN A 81 5.12 6.85 -22.49
CA GLN A 81 5.85 6.52 -21.27
C GLN A 81 4.96 6.49 -20.00
N TYR A 82 3.77 7.09 -20.05
CA TYR A 82 2.80 7.10 -18.94
C TYR A 82 1.63 6.13 -19.16
N TYR A 83 1.73 5.20 -20.11
CA TYR A 83 0.61 4.35 -20.50
C TYR A 83 0.00 3.55 -19.34
N ARG A 84 0.79 3.06 -18.37
CA ARG A 84 0.26 2.32 -17.21
C ARG A 84 -0.72 3.16 -16.40
N PHE A 85 -0.39 4.42 -16.12
CA PHE A 85 -1.30 5.33 -15.42
C PHE A 85 -2.53 5.69 -16.28
N LEU A 86 -2.32 6.03 -17.55
CA LEU A 86 -3.41 6.41 -18.46
C LEU A 86 -4.40 5.26 -18.66
N LEU A 87 -3.88 4.04 -18.83
CA LEU A 87 -4.66 2.82 -18.99
C LEU A 87 -5.36 2.46 -17.68
N SER A 88 -4.69 2.53 -16.52
CA SER A 88 -5.33 2.30 -15.22
C SER A 88 -6.51 3.25 -15.01
N VAL A 89 -6.32 4.56 -15.18
CA VAL A 89 -7.39 5.54 -15.04
C VAL A 89 -8.54 5.26 -16.01
N CYS A 90 -8.24 4.92 -17.27
CA CYS A 90 -9.27 4.58 -18.25
C CYS A 90 -10.12 3.39 -17.81
N LEU A 91 -9.45 2.28 -17.47
CA LEU A 91 -10.12 1.04 -17.12
C LEU A 91 -10.91 1.18 -15.81
N ASP A 92 -10.35 1.87 -14.81
CA ASP A 92 -11.02 2.08 -13.53
C ASP A 92 -12.23 3.01 -13.67
N LEU A 93 -12.17 4.05 -14.52
CA LEU A 93 -13.33 4.89 -14.81
C LEU A 93 -14.49 4.08 -15.43
N GLU A 94 -14.19 3.24 -16.43
CA GLU A 94 -15.18 2.37 -17.09
C GLU A 94 -15.76 1.35 -16.12
N ASP A 95 -14.91 0.67 -15.34
CA ASP A 95 -15.31 -0.37 -14.41
C ASP A 95 -16.08 0.22 -13.19
N LEU A 96 -15.85 1.50 -12.85
CA LEU A 96 -16.65 2.27 -11.87
C LEU A 96 -17.96 2.84 -12.44
N GLY A 97 -18.24 2.64 -13.74
CA GLY A 97 -19.52 2.97 -14.37
C GLY A 97 -19.56 4.27 -15.17
N LEU A 98 -18.41 4.89 -15.49
CA LEU A 98 -18.38 5.95 -16.51
C LEU A 98 -18.67 5.33 -17.89
N PRO A 99 -19.67 5.81 -18.66
CA PRO A 99 -19.98 5.23 -19.96
C PRO A 99 -18.83 5.39 -20.96
N GLY A 100 -18.42 4.28 -21.58
CA GLY A 100 -17.43 4.24 -22.66
C GLY A 100 -16.78 2.86 -22.79
N ASP A 101 -15.97 2.70 -23.82
CA ASP A 101 -15.33 1.44 -24.23
C ASP A 101 -13.88 1.65 -24.76
N LYS A 102 -13.28 2.81 -24.49
CA LYS A 102 -11.92 3.16 -24.94
C LYS A 102 -10.87 2.21 -24.38
N GLY A 103 -11.07 1.67 -23.18
CA GLY A 103 -10.09 0.84 -22.48
C GLY A 103 -9.60 -0.36 -23.29
N GLU A 104 -10.49 -1.02 -24.05
CA GLU A 104 -10.13 -2.13 -24.93
C GLU A 104 -9.23 -1.68 -26.08
N ALA A 105 -9.59 -0.60 -26.78
CA ALA A 105 -8.80 -0.05 -27.88
C ALA A 105 -7.43 0.46 -27.41
N LEU A 106 -7.35 1.10 -26.25
CA LEU A 106 -6.09 1.58 -25.66
C LEU A 106 -5.18 0.41 -25.24
N ALA A 107 -5.74 -0.65 -24.65
CA ALA A 107 -4.98 -1.85 -24.31
C ALA A 107 -4.42 -2.55 -25.55
N HIS A 108 -5.24 -2.69 -26.61
CA HIS A 108 -4.78 -3.23 -27.90
C HIS A 108 -3.69 -2.37 -28.54
N TRP A 109 -3.81 -1.04 -28.48
CA TRP A 109 -2.79 -0.14 -28.98
C TRP A 109 -1.49 -0.30 -28.19
N ALA A 110 -1.54 -0.27 -26.86
CA ALA A 110 -0.35 -0.41 -26.01
C ALA A 110 0.37 -1.75 -26.20
N ALA A 111 -0.38 -2.85 -26.36
CA ALA A 111 0.19 -4.16 -26.66
C ALA A 111 0.85 -4.20 -28.05
N ARG A 112 0.20 -3.64 -29.08
CA ARG A 112 0.75 -3.60 -30.45
C ARG A 112 2.03 -2.77 -30.53
N GLU A 113 2.11 -1.65 -29.81
CA GLU A 113 3.31 -0.82 -29.77
C GLU A 113 4.46 -1.42 -28.93
N GLY A 114 4.24 -2.57 -28.27
CA GLY A 114 5.27 -3.24 -27.46
C GLY A 114 5.67 -2.44 -26.22
N LEU A 115 4.74 -1.67 -25.63
CA LEU A 115 5.10 -0.79 -24.50
C LEU A 115 5.57 -1.56 -23.26
N ALA A 116 5.07 -2.79 -23.06
CA ALA A 116 5.48 -3.65 -21.95
C ALA A 116 6.92 -4.17 -22.09
N ASP A 117 7.45 -4.28 -23.32
CA ASP A 117 8.83 -4.73 -23.56
C ASP A 117 9.86 -3.72 -23.04
N ALA A 118 9.51 -2.44 -23.07
CA ALA A 118 10.35 -1.33 -22.62
C ALA A 118 10.41 -1.16 -21.09
N GLU A 119 9.65 -1.96 -20.33
CA GLU A 119 9.63 -1.85 -18.87
C GLU A 119 10.98 -2.22 -18.24
N MET A 120 11.36 -1.51 -17.18
CA MET A 120 12.70 -1.66 -16.60
C MET A 120 12.79 -2.77 -15.56
N SER A 121 11.67 -3.25 -15.04
CA SER A 121 11.63 -4.30 -14.02
C SER A 121 10.49 -5.29 -14.22
N ASP A 122 10.63 -6.47 -13.61
CA ASP A 122 9.58 -7.48 -13.58
C ASP A 122 8.31 -6.95 -12.90
N LEU A 123 8.44 -6.11 -11.87
CA LEU A 123 7.29 -5.47 -11.23
C LEU A 123 6.47 -4.62 -12.23
N GLN A 124 7.17 -3.81 -13.04
CA GLN A 124 6.53 -2.96 -14.03
C GLN A 124 5.90 -3.78 -15.17
N ARG A 125 6.56 -4.86 -15.61
CA ARG A 125 6.00 -5.83 -16.56
C ARG A 125 4.75 -6.51 -16.01
N ALA A 126 4.75 -6.86 -14.73
CA ALA A 126 3.62 -7.49 -14.06
C ALA A 126 2.41 -6.56 -13.99
N GLU A 127 2.63 -5.28 -13.68
CA GLU A 127 1.59 -4.26 -13.72
C GLU A 127 1.01 -4.10 -15.13
N ALA A 128 1.87 -3.98 -16.14
CA ALA A 128 1.47 -3.87 -17.54
C ALA A 128 0.61 -5.07 -17.99
N ARG A 129 1.09 -6.29 -17.70
CA ARG A 129 0.36 -7.54 -17.99
C ARG A 129 -1.00 -7.56 -17.27
N ARG A 130 -1.05 -7.22 -15.99
CA ARG A 130 -2.31 -7.15 -15.21
C ARG A 130 -3.30 -6.16 -15.81
N LEU A 131 -2.85 -4.96 -16.19
CA LEU A 131 -3.72 -3.93 -16.77
C LEU A 131 -4.33 -4.38 -18.10
N MET A 132 -3.53 -4.95 -19.00
CA MET A 132 -4.03 -5.36 -20.32
C MET A 132 -4.86 -6.66 -20.27
N LEU A 133 -4.57 -7.56 -19.32
CA LEU A 133 -5.39 -8.77 -19.10
C LEU A 133 -6.82 -8.45 -18.66
N ARG A 134 -7.10 -7.27 -18.08
CA ARG A 134 -8.48 -6.79 -17.81
C ARG A 134 -9.34 -6.66 -19.07
N ARG A 135 -8.72 -6.65 -20.25
CA ARG A 135 -9.38 -6.68 -21.56
C ARG A 135 -8.95 -7.91 -22.38
N GLY A 136 -8.46 -8.96 -21.72
CA GLY A 136 -8.12 -10.25 -22.34
C GLY A 136 -6.84 -10.25 -23.18
N ILE A 137 -5.96 -9.26 -23.01
CA ILE A 137 -4.75 -9.09 -23.81
C ILE A 137 -3.53 -9.37 -22.92
N ASP A 138 -2.75 -10.40 -23.25
CA ASP A 138 -1.42 -10.59 -22.66
C ASP A 138 -0.39 -9.81 -23.50
N PRO A 139 0.25 -8.75 -22.97
CA PRO A 139 1.23 -7.98 -23.72
C PRO A 139 2.61 -8.63 -23.78
N LEU A 140 2.83 -9.72 -23.04
CA LEU A 140 4.11 -10.41 -22.95
C LEU A 140 3.91 -11.93 -23.12
N PRO A 141 3.24 -12.42 -24.17
CA PRO A 141 2.84 -13.83 -24.26
C PRO A 141 4.04 -14.80 -24.27
N GLU A 142 5.20 -14.32 -24.71
CA GLU A 142 6.45 -15.11 -24.75
C GLU A 142 7.22 -15.11 -23.43
N ASP A 143 6.95 -14.21 -22.48
CA ASP A 143 7.60 -14.21 -21.15
C ASP A 143 6.84 -15.12 -20.17
N THR A 144 7.06 -16.41 -20.33
CA THR A 144 6.46 -17.45 -19.48
C THR A 144 7.12 -17.57 -18.11
N GLY A 145 8.16 -16.77 -17.81
CA GLY A 145 8.93 -16.85 -16.55
C GLY A 145 8.69 -15.69 -15.59
N LEU A 146 7.90 -14.68 -15.98
CA LEU A 146 7.70 -13.47 -15.19
C LEU A 146 7.15 -13.78 -13.80
N THR A 147 6.09 -14.58 -13.73
CA THR A 147 5.43 -14.95 -12.47
C THR A 147 6.39 -15.67 -11.52
N GLU A 148 7.18 -16.61 -12.04
CA GLU A 148 8.17 -17.37 -11.28
C GLU A 148 9.28 -16.46 -10.71
N ARG A 149 9.75 -15.47 -11.49
CA ARG A 149 10.74 -14.50 -11.01
C ARG A 149 10.19 -13.63 -9.87
N LEU A 150 8.91 -13.23 -9.95
CA LEU A 150 8.25 -12.49 -8.87
C LEU A 150 8.12 -13.34 -7.61
N HIS A 151 7.66 -14.59 -7.72
CA HIS A 151 7.61 -15.53 -6.59
C HIS A 151 8.99 -15.75 -5.98
N ALA A 152 10.02 -15.99 -6.81
CA ALA A 152 11.39 -16.18 -6.35
C ALA A 152 11.94 -14.96 -5.59
N PHE A 153 11.55 -13.74 -5.95
CA PHE A 153 11.93 -12.55 -5.21
C PHE A 153 11.26 -12.48 -3.83
N ILE A 154 9.93 -12.65 -3.78
CA ILE A 154 9.18 -12.55 -2.52
C ILE A 154 9.44 -13.73 -1.57
N ASP A 155 9.91 -14.88 -2.06
CA ASP A 155 10.27 -16.04 -1.24
C ASP A 155 11.59 -15.86 -0.45
N ARG A 156 12.37 -14.81 -0.72
CA ARG A 156 13.64 -14.55 -0.01
C ARG A 156 13.43 -13.82 1.31
N SER A 157 12.84 -14.50 2.31
CA SER A 157 12.44 -13.90 3.60
C SER A 157 13.54 -13.12 4.30
N GLU A 158 14.81 -13.52 4.19
CA GLU A 158 15.95 -12.82 4.80
C GLU A 158 16.11 -11.38 4.26
N THR A 159 15.72 -11.15 3.00
CA THR A 159 15.72 -9.81 2.38
C THR A 159 14.78 -8.86 3.12
N PHE A 160 13.68 -9.40 3.66
CA PHE A 160 12.62 -8.64 4.31
C PHE A 160 12.77 -8.56 5.82
N ALA A 161 13.77 -9.25 6.40
CA ALA A 161 14.24 -8.99 7.76
C ALA A 161 15.16 -7.76 7.85
N MET A 162 15.49 -7.13 6.71
CA MET A 162 16.39 -5.99 6.61
C MET A 162 15.62 -4.69 6.35
N PRO A 163 15.98 -3.56 6.99
CA PRO A 163 15.39 -2.26 6.67
C PRO A 163 15.67 -1.83 5.22
N ASN A 164 14.79 -2.22 4.31
CA ASN A 164 14.83 -1.85 2.90
C ASN A 164 13.40 -1.52 2.44
N ARG A 165 13.04 -0.25 2.62
CA ARG A 165 11.70 0.26 2.31
C ARG A 165 11.28 -0.03 0.88
N LYS A 166 12.18 0.14 -0.09
CA LYS A 166 11.90 -0.13 -1.51
C LYS A 166 11.52 -1.61 -1.73
N ALA A 167 12.31 -2.54 -1.20
CA ALA A 167 12.00 -3.97 -1.36
C ALA A 167 10.65 -4.33 -0.72
N ALA A 168 10.33 -3.75 0.43
CA ALA A 168 9.06 -4.01 1.11
C ALA A 168 7.82 -3.55 0.31
N TYR A 169 7.89 -2.38 -0.35
CA TYR A 169 6.82 -1.96 -1.29
C TYR A 169 6.78 -2.83 -2.55
N GLU A 170 7.92 -3.27 -3.08
CA GLU A 170 7.90 -4.20 -4.22
C GLU A 170 7.26 -5.54 -3.82
N LEU A 171 7.50 -6.04 -2.60
CA LEU A 171 6.83 -7.22 -2.06
C LEU A 171 5.31 -7.07 -2.04
N THR A 172 4.77 -5.99 -1.49
CA THR A 172 3.31 -5.77 -1.41
C THR A 172 2.70 -5.60 -2.80
N HIS A 173 3.34 -4.84 -3.69
CA HIS A 173 2.86 -4.65 -5.06
C HIS A 173 2.86 -5.95 -5.87
N ILE A 174 3.84 -6.84 -5.68
CA ILE A 174 3.82 -8.17 -6.29
C ILE A 174 2.58 -8.93 -5.86
N VAL A 175 2.26 -8.95 -4.57
CA VAL A 175 1.05 -9.62 -4.06
C VAL A 175 -0.21 -8.96 -4.64
N PHE A 176 -0.25 -7.63 -4.76
CA PHE A 176 -1.38 -6.92 -5.37
C PHE A 176 -1.57 -7.31 -6.83
N TYR A 177 -0.51 -7.42 -7.62
CA TYR A 177 -0.62 -7.81 -9.03
C TYR A 177 -0.94 -9.29 -9.20
N LEU A 178 -0.30 -10.18 -8.44
CA LEU A 178 -0.57 -11.62 -8.47
C LEU A 178 -2.00 -11.95 -8.05
N SER A 179 -2.56 -11.22 -7.09
CA SER A 179 -3.95 -11.40 -6.63
C SER A 179 -4.98 -10.65 -7.49
N GLU A 180 -4.56 -9.91 -8.52
CA GLU A 180 -5.41 -8.98 -9.27
C GLU A 180 -6.18 -8.01 -8.33
N TYR A 181 -5.47 -7.45 -7.35
CA TYR A 181 -6.00 -6.64 -6.27
C TYR A 181 -7.12 -7.37 -5.49
N GLY A 182 -6.87 -8.63 -5.13
CA GLY A 182 -7.76 -9.43 -4.28
C GLY A 182 -8.86 -10.23 -5.00
N ARG A 183 -8.88 -10.26 -6.34
CA ARG A 183 -9.87 -11.04 -7.11
C ARG A 183 -9.53 -12.52 -7.19
N ARG A 184 -8.27 -12.89 -6.99
CA ARG A 184 -7.82 -14.29 -7.05
C ARG A 184 -6.73 -14.56 -6.00
N ASP A 185 -6.54 -15.84 -5.72
CA ASP A 185 -5.44 -16.29 -4.87
C ASP A 185 -4.09 -15.99 -5.55
N PRO A 186 -3.19 -15.22 -4.91
CA PRO A 186 -1.85 -14.96 -5.43
C PRO A 186 -0.90 -16.17 -5.35
N GLY A 187 -1.28 -17.28 -4.71
CA GLY A 187 -0.48 -18.50 -4.66
C GLY A 187 0.81 -18.35 -3.83
N LEU A 188 0.76 -17.62 -2.72
CA LEU A 188 1.95 -17.35 -1.90
C LEU A 188 2.48 -18.62 -1.22
N SER A 189 3.79 -18.80 -1.28
CA SER A 189 4.48 -19.85 -0.53
C SER A 189 4.54 -19.50 0.98
N PRO A 190 4.83 -20.48 1.85
CA PRO A 190 5.14 -20.19 3.25
C PRO A 190 6.32 -19.22 3.44
N ALA A 191 7.25 -19.15 2.48
CA ALA A 191 8.36 -18.21 2.53
C ALA A 191 7.93 -16.78 2.21
N ALA A 192 7.08 -16.59 1.19
CA ALA A 192 6.47 -15.30 0.90
C ALA A 192 5.62 -14.77 2.06
N LEU A 193 4.87 -15.64 2.76
CA LEU A 193 4.14 -15.26 3.98
C LEU A 193 5.09 -14.82 5.10
N ARG A 194 6.22 -15.52 5.29
CA ARG A 194 7.27 -15.06 6.23
C ARG A 194 7.88 -13.73 5.83
N SER A 195 8.03 -13.46 4.52
CA SER A 195 8.52 -12.19 4.01
C SER A 195 7.58 -11.04 4.37
N LEU A 196 6.26 -11.23 4.20
CA LEU A 196 5.24 -10.28 4.66
C LEU A 196 5.30 -10.08 6.17
N ASP A 197 5.51 -11.16 6.95
CA ASP A 197 5.65 -11.08 8.40
C ASP A 197 6.86 -10.22 8.82
N HIS A 198 8.03 -10.48 8.23
CA HIS A 198 9.25 -9.74 8.53
C HIS A 198 9.15 -8.27 8.13
N ALA A 199 8.59 -7.99 6.94
CA ALA A 199 8.32 -6.63 6.51
C ALA A 199 7.32 -5.93 7.44
N GLY A 200 6.31 -6.65 7.94
CA GLY A 200 5.28 -6.10 8.84
C GLY A 200 5.84 -5.71 10.19
N VAL A 201 6.71 -6.56 10.76
CA VAL A 201 7.47 -6.24 11.97
C VAL A 201 8.33 -4.99 11.77
N LEU A 202 9.06 -4.87 10.65
CA LEU A 202 9.85 -3.67 10.36
C LEU A 202 8.98 -2.41 10.22
N ALA A 203 7.88 -2.49 9.48
CA ALA A 203 6.97 -1.37 9.26
C ALA A 203 6.38 -0.88 10.59
N LEU A 204 6.00 -1.79 11.49
CA LEU A 204 5.54 -1.46 12.84
C LEU A 204 6.64 -0.78 13.67
N LEU A 205 7.87 -1.33 13.68
CA LEU A 205 9.00 -0.76 14.43
C LEU A 205 9.44 0.61 13.89
N ASP A 206 9.24 0.88 12.60
CA ASP A 206 9.54 2.18 11.97
C ASP A 206 8.38 3.19 12.07
N GLY A 207 7.22 2.76 12.56
CA GLY A 207 5.99 3.56 12.52
C GLY A 207 5.49 3.86 11.11
N ASP A 208 5.92 3.10 10.10
CA ASP A 208 5.51 3.24 8.70
C ASP A 208 4.13 2.58 8.51
N CYS A 209 3.07 3.28 8.94
CA CYS A 209 1.70 2.80 8.82
C CYS A 209 1.18 2.76 7.38
N ASP A 210 1.87 3.42 6.44
CA ASP A 210 1.58 3.32 5.01
C ASP A 210 1.95 1.91 4.51
N LEU A 211 3.22 1.52 4.69
CA LEU A 211 3.68 0.18 4.37
C LEU A 211 2.96 -0.91 5.20
N LEU A 212 2.72 -0.67 6.49
CA LEU A 212 2.00 -1.62 7.34
C LEU A 212 0.58 -1.88 6.83
N ALA A 213 -0.09 -0.85 6.30
CA ALA A 213 -1.41 -0.99 5.70
C ALA A 213 -1.34 -1.86 4.44
N GLU A 214 -0.37 -1.64 3.56
CA GLU A 214 -0.16 -2.49 2.38
C GLU A 214 0.12 -3.95 2.73
N ILE A 215 0.89 -4.21 3.79
CA ILE A 215 1.17 -5.57 4.27
C ILE A 215 -0.09 -6.24 4.80
N CYS A 216 -0.91 -5.53 5.56
CA CYS A 216 -2.22 -6.03 5.99
C CYS A 216 -3.11 -6.37 4.78
N ILE A 217 -3.15 -5.52 3.76
CA ILE A 217 -3.90 -5.79 2.52
C ILE A 217 -3.36 -7.02 1.80
N ALA A 218 -2.03 -7.13 1.65
CA ALA A 218 -1.39 -8.25 0.98
C ALA A 218 -1.68 -9.59 1.67
N LEU A 219 -1.62 -9.62 3.00
CA LEU A 219 -2.01 -10.80 3.79
C LEU A 219 -3.48 -11.16 3.54
N ARG A 220 -4.39 -10.19 3.56
CA ARG A 220 -5.83 -10.43 3.30
C ARG A 220 -6.08 -10.96 1.89
N TYR A 221 -5.41 -10.41 0.88
CA TYR A 221 -5.51 -10.90 -0.51
C TYR A 221 -4.93 -12.30 -0.69
N ALA A 222 -3.94 -12.68 0.11
CA ALA A 222 -3.42 -14.05 0.20
C ALA A 222 -4.28 -14.97 1.09
N SER A 223 -5.49 -14.54 1.50
CA SER A 223 -6.35 -15.26 2.47
C SER A 223 -5.68 -15.58 3.81
N ALA A 224 -4.58 -14.90 4.13
CA ALA A 224 -3.90 -14.97 5.42
C ALA A 224 -4.52 -13.98 6.42
N SER A 225 -4.32 -14.24 7.71
CA SER A 225 -4.77 -13.34 8.77
C SER A 225 -3.71 -12.30 9.06
N ALA A 226 -4.02 -11.02 8.86
CA ALA A 226 -3.19 -9.94 9.37
C ALA A 226 -3.25 -9.90 10.92
N PRO A 227 -2.11 -9.74 11.61
CA PRO A 227 -2.11 -9.54 13.06
C PRO A 227 -2.99 -8.36 13.49
N ALA A 228 -3.86 -8.60 14.49
CA ALA A 228 -4.80 -7.58 14.96
C ALA A 228 -4.08 -6.30 15.44
N VAL A 229 -2.89 -6.44 16.04
CA VAL A 229 -2.05 -5.32 16.47
C VAL A 229 -1.68 -4.40 15.30
N TRP A 230 -1.42 -4.96 14.11
CA TRP A 230 -1.06 -4.18 12.93
C TRP A 230 -2.27 -3.45 12.36
N GLU A 231 -3.40 -4.14 12.23
CA GLU A 231 -4.66 -3.52 11.79
C GLU A 231 -5.12 -2.42 12.77
N ASP A 232 -4.89 -2.62 14.06
CA ASP A 232 -5.16 -1.62 15.08
C ASP A 232 -4.22 -0.42 14.97
N ALA A 233 -2.92 -0.63 14.72
CA ALA A 233 -1.97 0.45 14.48
C ALA A 233 -2.35 1.29 13.25
N VAL A 234 -2.70 0.65 12.14
CA VAL A 234 -3.18 1.33 10.91
C VAL A 234 -4.45 2.14 11.20
N ARG A 235 -5.40 1.56 11.93
CA ARG A 235 -6.65 2.26 12.29
C ARG A 235 -6.41 3.45 13.23
N ARG A 236 -5.51 3.31 14.21
CA ARG A 236 -5.10 4.41 15.11
C ARG A 236 -4.43 5.52 14.31
N SER A 237 -3.55 5.19 13.36
CA SER A 237 -2.94 6.17 12.46
C SER A 237 -3.99 6.89 11.62
N LEU A 238 -4.96 6.17 11.06
CA LEU A 238 -6.01 6.77 10.24
C LEU A 238 -6.89 7.75 11.06
N GLY A 239 -7.16 7.43 12.33
CA GLY A 239 -7.91 8.30 13.25
C GLY A 239 -7.17 9.58 13.66
N ARG A 240 -5.89 9.72 13.34
CA ARG A 240 -5.05 10.90 13.63
C ARG A 240 -4.90 11.86 12.44
N PHE A 241 -5.51 11.54 11.31
CA PHE A 241 -5.49 12.44 10.16
C PHE A 241 -6.38 13.66 10.40
N THR A 242 -5.83 14.84 10.13
CA THR A 242 -6.60 16.07 9.98
C THR A 242 -6.68 16.46 8.52
N ILE A 243 -7.86 16.93 8.12
CA ILE A 243 -8.15 17.34 6.74
C ILE A 243 -8.24 18.86 6.73
N ALA A 244 -7.22 19.50 6.15
CA ALA A 244 -7.22 20.93 5.90
C ALA A 244 -8.05 21.21 4.64
N ALA A 245 -8.92 22.22 4.67
CA ALA A 245 -9.73 22.63 3.52
C ALA A 245 -9.45 24.08 3.11
N GLY A 246 -9.55 24.36 1.81
CA GLY A 246 -9.49 25.70 1.26
C GLY A 246 -8.28 25.96 0.35
N PRO A 247 -8.16 27.18 -0.21
CA PRO A 247 -7.21 27.49 -1.29
C PRO A 247 -5.74 27.28 -0.93
N HIS A 248 -5.40 27.34 0.37
CA HIS A 248 -4.03 27.25 0.87
C HIS A 248 -3.66 25.83 1.34
N ALA A 249 -4.55 24.85 1.20
CA ALA A 249 -4.22 23.47 1.56
C ALA A 249 -3.12 22.93 0.63
N ALA A 250 -2.04 22.42 1.24
CA ALA A 250 -0.88 21.92 0.52
C ALA A 250 -1.21 20.60 -0.20
N SER A 251 -0.70 20.45 -1.42
CA SER A 251 -0.73 19.18 -2.17
C SER A 251 0.46 18.27 -1.86
N GLN A 252 1.47 18.80 -1.15
CA GLN A 252 2.53 18.00 -0.55
C GLN A 252 2.12 17.70 0.90
N ASP A 253 1.54 16.52 1.07
CA ASP A 253 0.88 16.09 2.30
C ASP A 253 0.92 14.56 2.41
N ASP A 254 0.24 14.01 3.40
CA ASP A 254 0.27 12.58 3.75
C ASP A 254 -0.88 11.78 3.07
N TYR A 255 -1.35 12.22 1.88
CA TYR A 255 -2.53 11.64 1.23
C TYR A 255 -2.41 10.12 0.96
N HIS A 256 -1.21 9.64 0.61
CA HIS A 256 -1.00 8.22 0.26
C HIS A 256 -1.29 7.33 1.46
N GLN A 257 -0.73 7.67 2.63
CA GLN A 257 -1.02 6.94 3.86
C GLN A 257 -2.49 7.04 4.28
N PHE A 258 -3.16 8.16 3.99
CA PHE A 258 -4.62 8.27 4.16
C PHE A 258 -5.37 7.31 3.23
N PHE A 259 -4.97 7.21 1.96
CA PHE A 259 -5.57 6.32 0.96
C PHE A 259 -5.39 4.86 1.34
N VAL A 260 -4.15 4.42 1.53
CA VAL A 260 -3.84 3.02 1.85
C VAL A 260 -4.46 2.62 3.20
N GLY A 261 -4.49 3.52 4.19
CA GLY A 261 -5.18 3.27 5.46
C GLY A 261 -6.69 3.04 5.29
N ASN A 262 -7.35 3.84 4.45
CA ASN A 262 -8.77 3.63 4.11
C ASN A 262 -9.00 2.35 3.31
N TRP A 263 -8.08 2.03 2.39
CA TRP A 263 -8.10 0.79 1.62
C TRP A 263 -7.99 -0.45 2.52
N ALA A 264 -7.02 -0.47 3.45
CA ALA A 264 -6.88 -1.54 4.43
C ALA A 264 -8.13 -1.67 5.31
N GLY A 265 -8.73 -0.55 5.72
CA GLY A 265 -10.00 -0.54 6.44
C GLY A 265 -11.15 -1.18 5.66
N ALA A 266 -11.24 -0.93 4.35
CA ALA A 266 -12.25 -1.50 3.48
C ALA A 266 -12.04 -3.01 3.24
N VAL A 267 -10.81 -3.43 2.96
CA VAL A 267 -10.44 -4.85 2.82
C VAL A 267 -10.72 -5.64 4.10
N SER A 268 -10.65 -4.98 5.27
CA SER A 268 -11.01 -5.55 6.58
C SER A 268 -12.52 -5.56 6.87
N GLY A 269 -13.38 -5.30 5.87
CA GLY A 269 -14.84 -5.26 6.01
C GLY A 269 -15.40 -3.95 6.57
N GLY A 270 -14.60 -2.88 6.60
CA GLY A 270 -15.05 -1.52 6.86
C GLY A 270 -15.56 -0.83 5.58
N ALA A 271 -15.88 0.46 5.70
CA ALA A 271 -16.12 1.31 4.53
C ALA A 271 -14.84 2.12 4.25
N ALA A 272 -14.43 2.23 2.99
CA ALA A 272 -13.38 3.16 2.58
C ALA A 272 -13.86 4.60 2.77
N PHE A 273 -12.99 5.51 3.21
CA PHE A 273 -13.20 6.96 3.28
C PHE A 273 -14.34 7.43 4.21
N GLY A 274 -14.57 6.74 5.33
CA GLY A 274 -15.67 7.05 6.27
C GLY A 274 -15.56 8.41 7.00
N THR A 275 -14.44 9.11 6.89
CA THR A 275 -14.24 10.45 7.45
C THR A 275 -15.02 11.50 6.64
N PRO A 276 -15.70 12.47 7.27
CA PRO A 276 -16.35 13.57 6.54
C PRO A 276 -15.35 14.36 5.67
N LEU A 277 -15.72 14.60 4.41
CA LEU A 277 -14.89 15.30 3.43
C LEU A 277 -15.59 16.57 2.92
N HIS A 278 -14.80 17.58 2.57
CA HIS A 278 -15.29 18.89 2.16
C HIS A 278 -15.12 19.12 0.66
N ARG A 279 -16.02 19.91 0.06
CA ARG A 279 -15.88 20.32 -1.35
C ARG A 279 -14.68 21.26 -1.52
N GLY A 280 -14.02 21.15 -2.68
CA GLY A 280 -12.87 21.99 -3.04
C GLY A 280 -11.53 21.37 -2.66
N ARG A 281 -10.49 22.21 -2.61
CA ARG A 281 -9.12 21.79 -2.29
C ARG A 281 -9.03 21.29 -0.84
N MET A 282 -8.47 20.09 -0.67
CA MET A 282 -8.16 19.49 0.63
C MET A 282 -6.68 19.10 0.71
N GLY A 283 -6.14 19.09 1.93
CA GLY A 283 -4.84 18.57 2.31
C GLY A 283 -4.99 17.58 3.47
N PHE A 284 -4.20 16.51 3.47
CA PHE A 284 -4.29 15.39 4.43
C PHE A 284 -3.04 15.34 5.29
N HIS A 285 -3.17 15.59 6.59
CA HIS A 285 -2.02 15.72 7.48
C HIS A 285 -2.09 14.72 8.61
N LEU A 286 -1.05 13.92 8.76
CA LEU A 286 -0.92 13.01 9.87
C LEU A 286 -0.30 13.73 11.07
N GLU A 287 -1.07 13.87 12.15
CA GLU A 287 -0.54 14.41 13.40
C GLU A 287 0.31 13.36 14.12
N ASP A 288 1.45 13.78 14.69
CA ASP A 288 2.37 13.04 15.57
C ASP A 288 2.55 11.54 15.27
N GLN A 289 3.63 11.15 14.59
CA GLN A 289 3.85 9.77 14.18
C GLN A 289 4.20 8.78 15.31
N GLY A 290 4.28 9.22 16.57
CA GLY A 290 4.49 8.36 17.73
C GLY A 290 5.90 7.73 17.80
N PRO A 291 6.13 6.80 18.75
CA PRO A 291 7.44 6.16 18.96
C PRO A 291 7.87 5.27 17.79
N ARG A 292 9.18 5.29 17.46
CA ARG A 292 9.76 4.53 16.33
C ARG A 292 11.08 3.87 16.72
N PRO A 293 11.03 2.71 17.40
CA PRO A 293 12.21 2.08 17.97
C PRO A 293 13.24 1.61 16.93
N LEU A 294 12.87 1.40 15.65
CA LEU A 294 13.72 0.73 14.66
C LEU A 294 15.13 1.33 14.55
N ARG A 295 15.24 2.65 14.49
CA ARG A 295 16.54 3.35 14.40
C ARG A 295 17.41 3.05 15.61
N ARG A 296 16.84 3.14 16.81
CA ARG A 296 17.57 2.97 18.07
C ARG A 296 17.99 1.51 18.27
N ILE A 297 17.12 0.56 17.92
CA ILE A 297 17.47 -0.88 17.92
C ILE A 297 18.64 -1.10 16.95
N SER A 298 18.57 -0.56 15.73
CA SER A 298 19.63 -0.70 14.72
C SER A 298 20.97 -0.13 15.20
N GLN A 299 20.96 1.05 15.83
CA GLN A 299 22.15 1.67 16.41
C GLN A 299 22.72 0.84 17.56
N THR A 300 21.87 0.28 18.41
CA THR A 300 22.27 -0.60 19.53
C THR A 300 22.96 -1.85 19.00
N LEU A 301 22.41 -2.50 17.97
CA LEU A 301 23.02 -3.65 17.32
C LEU A 301 24.34 -3.28 16.66
N TYR A 302 24.40 -2.16 15.93
CA TYR A 302 25.63 -1.72 15.29
C TYR A 302 26.76 -1.50 16.31
N ALA A 303 26.46 -0.84 17.44
CA ALA A 303 27.41 -0.58 18.52
C ALA A 303 27.95 -1.84 19.22
N LEU A 304 27.25 -2.99 19.13
CA LEU A 304 27.73 -4.26 19.66
C LEU A 304 28.90 -4.86 18.85
N GLY A 305 29.11 -4.46 17.59
CA GLY A 305 30.17 -5.02 16.76
C GLY A 305 30.10 -6.56 16.67
N ASP A 306 31.21 -7.24 16.96
CA ASP A 306 31.29 -8.71 16.96
C ASP A 306 30.56 -9.38 18.14
N ALA A 307 30.12 -8.60 19.14
CA ALA A 307 29.28 -9.11 20.22
C ALA A 307 27.80 -9.23 19.84
N ARG A 308 27.41 -8.84 18.60
CA ARG A 308 26.06 -9.09 18.08
C ARG A 308 25.76 -10.59 18.05
N ARG A 309 24.52 -10.95 18.33
CA ARG A 309 23.99 -12.31 18.27
C ARG A 309 22.64 -12.30 17.57
N GLY A 310 22.33 -13.36 16.82
CA GLY A 310 21.00 -13.57 16.25
C GLY A 310 19.98 -14.12 17.24
N ASP A 311 20.41 -14.37 18.48
CA ASP A 311 19.56 -14.86 19.57
C ASP A 311 18.84 -13.67 20.23
N TRP A 312 17.54 -13.60 20.00
CA TRP A 312 16.68 -12.56 20.57
C TRP A 312 16.64 -12.64 22.10
N VAL A 313 16.47 -13.82 22.70
CA VAL A 313 16.39 -13.98 24.16
C VAL A 313 17.64 -13.42 24.84
N ALA A 314 18.81 -13.64 24.24
CA ALA A 314 20.07 -13.13 24.75
C ALA A 314 20.20 -11.59 24.64
N LEU A 315 19.75 -10.99 23.53
CA LEU A 315 19.89 -9.54 23.29
C LEU A 315 18.73 -8.69 23.79
N ARG A 316 17.57 -9.30 24.05
CA ARG A 316 16.33 -8.62 24.46
C ARG A 316 16.54 -7.68 25.64
N PRO A 317 17.12 -8.08 26.80
CA PRO A 317 17.30 -7.15 27.93
C PRO A 317 18.14 -5.93 27.58
N ARG A 318 19.17 -6.11 26.74
CA ARG A 318 20.08 -5.04 26.34
C ARG A 318 19.43 -4.08 25.35
N ILE A 319 18.63 -4.59 24.42
CA ILE A 319 17.86 -3.76 23.49
C ILE A 319 16.81 -2.96 24.26
N PHE A 320 16.02 -3.59 25.12
CA PHE A 320 15.00 -2.89 25.93
C PHE A 320 15.60 -1.79 26.81
N ALA A 321 16.76 -2.04 27.44
CA ALA A 321 17.44 -1.04 28.26
C ALA A 321 17.89 0.21 27.49
N ALA A 322 18.00 0.14 26.16
CA ALA A 322 18.35 1.29 25.32
C ALA A 322 17.14 2.16 24.94
N LEU A 323 15.92 1.59 24.99
CA LEU A 323 14.68 2.21 24.52
C LEU A 323 13.96 2.98 25.64
N ASP A 324 13.24 4.05 25.28
CA ASP A 324 12.28 4.70 26.17
C ASP A 324 10.98 3.88 26.33
N GLU A 325 10.08 4.29 27.24
CA GLU A 325 8.85 3.55 27.56
C GLU A 325 7.94 3.37 26.33
N GLY A 326 7.81 4.38 25.48
CA GLY A 326 7.00 4.32 24.26
C GLY A 326 7.60 3.38 23.22
N GLU A 327 8.92 3.45 23.02
CA GLU A 327 9.68 2.55 22.16
C GLU A 327 9.62 1.09 22.64
N GLN A 328 9.69 0.85 23.95
CA GLN A 328 9.55 -0.48 24.55
C GLN A 328 8.14 -1.07 24.34
N ALA A 329 7.11 -0.25 24.42
CA ALA A 329 5.73 -0.67 24.15
C ALA A 329 5.57 -1.14 22.70
N VAL A 330 6.06 -0.37 21.73
CA VAL A 330 6.02 -0.74 20.30
C VAL A 330 6.82 -2.02 20.03
N LEU A 331 8.01 -2.17 20.63
CA LEU A 331 8.80 -3.39 20.50
C LEU A 331 8.08 -4.62 21.10
N SER A 332 7.40 -4.45 22.22
CA SER A 332 6.60 -5.53 22.84
C SER A 332 5.40 -5.91 21.98
N GLU A 333 4.74 -4.93 21.35
CA GLU A 333 3.67 -5.16 20.36
C GLU A 333 4.19 -5.93 19.14
N ALA A 334 5.37 -5.56 18.63
CA ALA A 334 6.01 -6.24 17.51
C ALA A 334 6.39 -7.69 17.86
N GLU A 335 6.99 -7.92 19.02
CA GLU A 335 7.34 -9.25 19.55
C GLU A 335 6.11 -10.15 19.67
N ALA A 336 4.97 -9.61 20.13
CA ALA A 336 3.73 -10.36 20.29
C ALA A 336 2.92 -10.54 18.98
N SER A 337 3.25 -9.80 17.91
CA SER A 337 2.45 -9.77 16.69
C SER A 337 2.61 -10.99 15.78
N THR A 338 3.70 -11.75 15.93
CA THR A 338 3.98 -12.93 15.11
C THR A 338 4.72 -13.99 15.92
N GLY A 339 4.47 -15.27 15.61
CA GLY A 339 5.26 -16.39 16.13
C GLY A 339 6.67 -16.49 15.51
N GLN A 340 7.02 -15.61 14.56
CA GLN A 340 8.28 -15.62 13.83
C GLN A 340 9.27 -14.55 14.27
N PHE A 341 9.05 -13.90 15.42
CA PHE A 341 9.88 -12.77 15.85
C PHE A 341 11.35 -13.16 16.07
N ASP A 342 11.63 -14.35 16.63
CA ASP A 342 13.01 -14.84 16.80
C ASP A 342 13.71 -15.03 15.45
N THR A 343 13.01 -15.61 14.47
CA THR A 343 13.52 -15.82 13.10
C THR A 343 13.78 -14.48 12.41
N PHE A 344 12.85 -13.53 12.53
CA PHE A 344 13.01 -12.16 12.06
C PHE A 344 14.28 -11.53 12.66
N PHE A 345 14.42 -11.61 13.99
CA PHE A 345 15.51 -10.98 14.71
C PHE A 345 16.87 -11.57 14.32
N ALA A 346 16.96 -12.88 14.13
CA ALA A 346 18.17 -13.55 13.68
C ALA A 346 18.67 -12.99 12.33
N GLY A 347 17.77 -12.76 11.38
CA GLY A 347 18.09 -12.09 10.11
C GLY A 347 18.46 -10.62 10.29
N PHE A 348 17.65 -9.88 11.04
CA PHE A 348 17.83 -8.44 11.30
C PHE A 348 19.18 -8.10 11.97
N ALA A 349 19.67 -8.99 12.84
CA ALA A 349 20.92 -8.84 13.58
C ALA A 349 22.21 -8.99 12.74
N ARG A 350 22.13 -9.56 11.53
CA ARG A 350 23.23 -9.63 10.53
C ARG A 350 24.55 -10.15 11.10
N THR A 351 24.53 -11.33 11.69
CA THR A 351 25.71 -11.91 12.35
C THR A 351 26.59 -12.74 11.43
N GLN A 352 26.30 -12.84 10.13
CA GLN A 352 27.01 -13.76 9.24
C GLN A 352 28.51 -13.45 9.07
N LEU A 353 28.93 -12.20 9.29
CA LEU A 353 30.33 -11.75 9.23
C LEU A 353 30.93 -11.43 10.60
N CYS A 354 30.19 -11.63 11.70
CA CYS A 354 30.73 -11.37 13.03
C CYS A 354 31.82 -12.38 13.37
N GLY A 355 33.02 -11.90 13.70
CA GLY A 355 34.17 -12.75 14.03
C GLY A 355 34.74 -13.57 12.86
N VAL A 356 34.46 -13.17 11.61
CA VAL A 356 35.12 -13.76 10.43
C VAL A 356 36.46 -13.04 10.22
N ASP A 357 37.57 -13.76 10.37
CA ASP A 357 38.88 -13.32 9.90
C ASP A 357 38.93 -13.47 8.37
N LEU A 358 39.03 -12.36 7.64
CA LEU A 358 39.10 -12.31 6.17
C LEU A 358 40.53 -12.42 5.65
#